data_AF-A0A934EQ74-F1
#
_entry.id   AF-A0A934EQ74-F1
#
_cell.length_a   1.000
_cell.length_b   1.000
_cell.length_c   1.000
_cell.angle_alpha   90.00
_cell.angle_beta   90.00
_cell.angle_gamma   90.00
#
_symmetry.space_group_name_H-M   'P 1'
#
loop_
_entity.id
_entity.type
_entity.pdbx_description
1 polymer ?
#
loop_
_entity_poly.entity_id
_entity_poly.type
_entity_poly.pdbx_seq_one_letter_code
_entity_poly.pdbx_strand_id
1 'polypeptide(L)' 'LGHIRGSRNIGIEDLPRHLDELKAYRQRPIVIVCRTDRRSMKAAQMLIQAGFSNITVLRGGMKQWNRNRLPVVR' A
#
# COMPACT_ATOMS: atom_id res chain seq x y z
N LEU A 1 -2.30 8.87 12.72
CA LEU A 1 -1.66 9.36 11.47
C LEU A 1 -2.67 9.69 10.37
N GLY A 2 -3.94 9.26 10.49
CA GLY A 2 -4.86 9.31 9.37
C GLY A 2 -4.42 8.36 8.24
N HIS A 3 -5.11 8.46 7.11
CA HIS A 3 -4.81 7.72 5.89
C HIS A 3 -4.83 8.66 4.68
N ILE A 4 -4.23 8.25 3.57
CA ILE A 4 -4.24 9.03 2.33
C ILE A 4 -5.65 8.94 1.74
N ARG A 5 -6.23 10.07 1.31
CA ARG A 5 -7.58 10.06 0.72
C ARG A 5 -7.66 9.07 -0.45
N GLY A 6 -8.70 8.24 -0.46
CA GLY A 6 -8.91 7.21 -1.49
C GLY A 6 -8.05 5.96 -1.30
N SER A 7 -7.24 5.87 -0.24
CA SER A 7 -6.51 4.63 0.07
C SER A 7 -7.46 3.55 0.59
N ARG A 8 -7.25 2.31 0.15
CA ARG A 8 -7.90 1.14 0.72
C ARG A 8 -7.02 0.55 1.84
N ASN A 9 -7.61 0.32 3.01
CA ASN A 9 -6.92 -0.31 4.14
C ASN A 9 -7.03 -1.83 4.02
N ILE A 10 -5.89 -2.51 3.89
CA ILE A 10 -5.80 -3.98 3.89
C ILE A 10 -4.68 -4.36 4.85
N GLY A 11 -5.00 -5.15 5.88
CA GLY A 11 -4.01 -5.73 6.77
C GLY A 11 -3.08 -6.66 6.00
N ILE A 12 -1.79 -6.68 6.33
CA ILE A 12 -0.83 -7.53 5.60
C ILE A 12 -1.15 -9.02 5.72
N GLU A 13 -1.71 -9.44 6.86
CA GLU A 13 -2.12 -10.83 7.10
C GLU A 13 -3.39 -11.20 6.30
N ASP A 14 -4.22 -10.21 5.96
CA ASP A 14 -5.44 -10.40 5.16
C ASP A 14 -5.19 -10.22 3.66
N LEU A 15 -4.07 -9.62 3.26
CA LEU A 15 -3.73 -9.35 1.86
C LEU A 15 -3.88 -10.59 0.96
N PRO A 16 -3.44 -11.81 1.35
CA PRO A 16 -3.65 -13.00 0.53
C PRO A 16 -5.12 -13.28 0.20
N ARG A 17 -6.04 -13.01 1.14
CA ARG A 17 -7.49 -13.23 0.97
C ARG A 17 -8.12 -12.23 0.00
N HIS A 18 -7.50 -11.06 -0.18
CA HIS A 18 -8.00 -10.00 -1.06
C HIS A 18 -7.34 -9.98 -2.45
N LEU A 19 -6.40 -10.88 -2.74
CA LEU A 19 -5.69 -10.88 -4.03
C LEU A 19 -6.65 -10.99 -5.22
N ASP A 20 -7.73 -11.77 -5.07
CA ASP A 20 -8.73 -11.95 -6.12
C ASP A 20 -9.49 -10.67 -6.45
N GLU A 21 -9.89 -9.91 -5.43
CA GLU A 21 -10.53 -8.60 -5.62
C GLU A 21 -9.58 -7.57 -6.25
N LEU A 22 -8.28 -7.72 -6.01
CA LEU A 22 -7.26 -6.83 -6.54
C LEU A 22 -6.84 -7.18 -7.97
N LYS A 23 -7.27 -8.32 -8.54
CA LYS A 23 -6.91 -8.77 -9.90
C LYS A 23 -7.18 -7.70 -10.97
N ALA A 24 -8.25 -6.92 -10.84
CA ALA A 24 -8.60 -5.85 -11.77
C ALA A 24 -7.53 -4.73 -11.84
N TYR A 25 -6.66 -4.64 -10.85
CA TYR A 25 -5.59 -3.64 -10.74
C TYR A 25 -4.21 -4.20 -11.08
N ARG A 26 -4.12 -5.47 -11.50
CA ARG A 26 -2.83 -6.18 -11.68
C ARG A 26 -1.82 -5.47 -12.60
N GLN A 27 -2.31 -4.76 -13.62
CA GLN A 27 -1.49 -3.98 -14.56
C GLN A 27 -1.50 -2.48 -14.27
N ARG A 28 -2.26 -2.03 -13.28
CA ARG A 28 -2.34 -0.61 -12.91
C ARG A 28 -1.21 -0.27 -11.93
N PRO A 29 -0.73 0.99 -11.91
CA PRO A 29 0.17 1.45 -10.85
C PRO A 29 -0.50 1.33 -9.48
N ILE A 30 0.14 0.66 -8.54
CA ILE A 30 -0.30 0.54 -7.15
C ILE A 30 0.79 1.12 -6.25
N VAL A 31 0.41 2.10 -5.44
CA VAL A 31 1.26 2.65 -4.38
C VAL A 31 0.84 2.05 -3.06
N ILE A 32 1.78 1.45 -2.33
CA ILE A 32 1.55 0.82 -1.03
C ILE A 32 2.24 1.66 0.05
N VAL A 33 1.51 1.89 1.14
CA VAL A 33 1.99 2.68 2.27
C VAL A 33 1.66 1.98 3.58
N CYS A 34 2.58 2.04 4.53
CA CYS A 34 2.31 1.70 5.93
C CYS A 34 2.84 2.80 6.85
N ARG A 35 3.03 2.51 8.15
CA ARG A 35 3.54 3.50 9.12
C ARG A 35 4.93 4.05 8.76
N THR A 36 5.88 3.19 8.40
CA THR A 36 7.28 3.57 8.14
C THR A 36 7.77 3.23 6.73
N ASP A 37 7.36 2.08 6.19
CA ASP A 37 7.67 1.49 4.85
C ASP A 37 7.91 -0.04 4.93
N ARG A 38 8.37 -0.54 6.08
CA ARG A 38 8.67 -1.98 6.33
C ARG A 38 7.55 -2.96 5.95
N ARG A 39 6.32 -2.75 6.45
CA ARG A 39 5.18 -3.63 6.13
C ARG A 39 4.76 -3.50 4.67
N SER A 40 4.84 -2.31 4.11
CA SER A 40 4.50 -2.08 2.70
C SER A 40 5.50 -2.73 1.75
N MET A 41 6.78 -2.87 2.12
CA MET A 41 7.74 -3.69 1.35
C MET A 41 7.36 -5.18 1.34
N LYS A 42 6.99 -5.76 2.48
CA LYS A 42 6.53 -7.16 2.55
C LYS A 42 5.24 -7.37 1.73
N ALA A 43 4.29 -6.44 1.84
CA ALA A 43 3.07 -6.46 1.02
C ALA A 43 3.37 -6.34 -0.49
N ALA A 44 4.34 -5.50 -0.87
CA ALA A 44 4.77 -5.36 -2.26
C ALA A 44 5.32 -6.68 -2.82
N GLN A 45 6.15 -7.38 -2.05
CA GLN A 45 6.68 -8.69 -2.45
C GLN A 45 5.57 -9.72 -2.68
N MET A 46 4.57 -9.77 -1.79
CA MET A 46 3.40 -10.65 -1.95
C MET A 46 2.61 -10.33 -3.23
N LEU A 47 2.40 -9.05 -3.53
CA LEU A 47 1.69 -8.64 -4.75
C LEU A 47 2.50 -8.94 -6.01
N ILE A 48 3.82 -8.72 -6.00
CA ILE A 48 4.68 -9.09 -7.13
C ILE A 48 4.62 -10.61 -7.38
N GLN A 49 4.69 -11.43 -6.32
CA GLN A 49 4.54 -12.88 -6.41
C GLN A 49 3.15 -13.31 -6.93
N ALA A 50 2.11 -12.53 -6.64
CA ALA A 50 0.75 -12.72 -7.15
C ALA A 50 0.52 -12.16 -8.59
N GLY A 51 1.59 -11.71 -9.24
CA GLY A 51 1.60 -11.28 -10.64
C GLY A 51 1.28 -9.81 -10.89
N PHE A 52 1.34 -8.96 -9.86
CA PHE A 52 1.16 -7.51 -10.03
C PHE A 52 2.45 -6.87 -10.56
N SER A 53 2.35 -6.13 -11.66
CA SER A 53 3.53 -5.69 -12.42
C SER A 53 4.03 -4.30 -12.06
N ASN A 54 3.18 -3.45 -11.46
CA ASN A 54 3.52 -2.04 -11.21
C ASN A 54 3.25 -1.66 -9.75
N ILE A 55 4.15 -2.10 -8.87
CA ILE A 55 4.06 -1.85 -7.42
C ILE A 55 5.14 -0.85 -7.00
N THR A 56 4.75 0.20 -6.30
CA THR A 56 5.66 1.18 -5.68
C THR A 56 5.39 1.27 -4.18
N VAL A 57 6.46 1.31 -3.38
CA VAL A 57 6.35 1.54 -1.93
C VAL A 57 6.61 3.01 -1.63
N LEU A 58 5.70 3.64 -0.87
CA LEU A 58 5.92 5.00 -0.40
C LEU A 58 7.02 5.03 0.67
N ARG A 59 8.21 5.51 0.28
CA ARG A 59 9.38 5.63 1.16
C ARG A 59 9.07 6.49 2.40
N GLY A 60 9.47 6.02 3.58
CA GLY A 60 9.23 6.71 4.85
C GLY A 60 7.78 6.64 5.37
N GLY A 61 6.86 6.07 4.58
CA GLY A 61 5.49 5.76 4.97
C GLY A 61 4.67 6.96 5.44
N MET A 62 3.61 6.67 6.20
CA MET A 62 2.73 7.69 6.77
C MET A 62 3.47 8.61 7.77
N LYS A 63 4.58 8.17 8.39
CA LYS A 63 5.40 9.05 9.23
C LYS A 63 6.00 10.19 8.41
N GLN A 64 6.62 9.88 7.27
CA GLN A 64 7.19 10.92 6.40
C GLN A 64 6.09 11.77 5.76
N TRP A 65 4.98 11.16 5.33
CA TRP A 65 3.82 11.88 4.80
C TRP A 65 3.30 12.95 5.77
N ASN A 66 3.11 12.59 7.03
CA ASN A 66 2.68 13.52 8.07
C ASN A 66 3.76 14.56 8.40
N ARG A 67 5.04 14.18 8.42
CA ARG A 67 6.17 15.12 8.64
C ARG A 67 6.19 16.21 7.57
N ASN A 68 5.88 15.84 6.33
CA ASN A 68 5.76 16.75 5.19
C ASN A 68 4.45 17.56 5.21
N ARG A 69 3.61 17.41 6.25
CA ARG A 69 2.30 18.08 6.41
C ARG A 69 1.36 17.86 5.22
N LEU A 70 1.47 16.69 4.58
CA LEU A 70 0.60 16.34 3.45
C LEU A 70 -0.81 15.96 3.93
N PRO A 71 -1.86 16.15 3.11
CA PRO A 71 -3.25 15.91 3.51
C PRO A 71 -3.52 14.47 3.94
N VAL A 72 -4.31 14.30 5.00
CA VAL A 72 -4.79 13.00 5.48
C VAL A 72 -6.28 13.07 5.78
N VAL A 73 -6.95 11.93 5.69
CA VAL A 73 -8.34 11.71 6.15
C VAL A 73 -8.30 10.92 7.45
N ARG A 74 -9.28 11.13 8.33
CA ARG A 74 -9.44 10.41 9.60
C ARG A 74 -10.71 9.60 9.58
#